data_AF-A0A2D6A6L6-F1
#
_entry.id   AF-A0A2D6A6L6-F1
#
_cell.length_a   1.000
_cell.length_b   1.000
_cell.length_c   1.000
_cell.angle_alpha   90.00
_cell.angle_beta   90.00
_cell.angle_gamma   90.00
#
_symmetry.space_group_name_H-M   'P 1'
#
loop_
_entity.id
_entity.type
_entity.pdbx_description
1 polymer ?
#
loop_
_entity_poly.entity_id
_entity_poly.type
_entity_poly.pdbx_seq_one_letter_code
_entity_poly.pdbx_strand_id
1 'polypeptide(L)'
;MHDEHDEHDRHGDHPMHRAWSPEDPMELNAAPVDGDPAVMLDCVIEEYVRQGWGEAEVMRLFTSPGYRATHELTQLFGEEHVRQRVQATSHRMGTLRFKVTYYENCQDEHDDSFSV
;
A
#
# COMPACT_ATOMS: atom_id res chain seq x y z
N MET A 1 -36.92 21.67 3.22
CA MET A 1 -36.48 20.66 2.24
C MET A 1 -35.72 19.66 3.08
N HIS A 2 -36.31 18.49 3.26
CA HIS A 2 -35.88 17.51 4.25
C HIS A 2 -34.55 16.90 3.82
N ASP A 3 -33.66 16.84 4.81
CA ASP A 3 -32.53 15.95 4.95
C ASP A 3 -32.93 14.52 4.50
N GLU A 4 -32.42 14.07 3.36
CA GLU A 4 -32.42 12.66 3.00
C GLU A 4 -31.23 12.02 3.70
N HIS A 5 -31.42 11.73 4.99
CA HIS A 5 -30.63 10.72 5.66
C HIS A 5 -30.90 9.39 4.96
N ASP A 6 -29.97 8.99 4.12
CA ASP A 6 -29.94 7.71 3.41
C ASP A 6 -29.97 6.58 4.45
N GLU A 7 -31.15 5.97 4.59
CA GLU A 7 -31.42 4.81 5.42
C GLU A 7 -30.67 3.59 4.84
N HIS A 8 -29.37 3.50 5.11
CA HIS A 8 -28.62 2.27 4.97
C HIS A 8 -28.56 1.52 6.31
N ASP A 9 -29.73 1.25 6.90
CA ASP A 9 -29.86 0.15 7.86
C ASP A 9 -30.20 -1.14 7.09
N ARG A 10 -29.15 -1.89 6.73
CA ARG A 10 -29.24 -3.32 6.44
C ARG A 10 -28.40 -4.10 7.45
N HIS A 11 -28.74 -3.99 8.74
CA HIS A 11 -28.09 -4.77 9.81
C HIS A 11 -28.41 -6.29 9.81
N GLY A 12 -28.83 -6.88 8.69
CA GLY A 12 -29.05 -8.31 8.55
C GLY A 12 -28.16 -8.91 7.46
N ASP A 13 -27.12 -9.64 7.87
CA ASP A 13 -26.28 -10.52 7.03
C ASP A 13 -25.07 -9.90 6.30
N HIS A 14 -24.46 -8.84 6.86
CA HIS A 14 -23.10 -8.46 6.44
C HIS A 14 -22.06 -9.41 7.06
N PRO A 15 -21.06 -9.93 6.32
CA PRO A 15 -20.08 -10.90 6.83
C PRO A 15 -19.32 -10.44 8.08
N MET A 16 -19.12 -9.12 8.25
CA MET A 16 -18.50 -8.57 9.47
C MET A 16 -19.32 -8.80 10.76
N HIS A 17 -20.62 -9.06 10.66
CA HIS A 17 -21.50 -9.25 11.82
C HIS A 17 -21.70 -10.73 12.17
N ARG A 18 -21.06 -11.65 11.44
CA ARG A 18 -21.02 -13.09 11.77
C ARG A 18 -19.60 -13.54 12.07
N ALA A 19 -19.48 -14.69 12.75
CA ALA A 19 -18.17 -15.32 12.96
C ALA A 19 -17.55 -15.73 11.62
N TRP A 20 -16.22 -15.68 11.56
CA TRP A 20 -15.44 -16.23 10.45
C TRP A 20 -15.72 -17.74 10.30
N SER A 21 -15.84 -18.20 9.06
CA SER A 21 -16.05 -19.60 8.68
C SER A 21 -14.96 -20.07 7.72
N PRO A 22 -14.54 -21.35 7.75
CA PRO A 22 -13.59 -21.91 6.77
C PRO A 22 -14.01 -21.77 5.30
N GLU A 23 -15.30 -21.61 5.04
CA GLU A 23 -15.88 -21.41 3.71
C GLU A 23 -15.82 -19.94 3.24
N ASP A 24 -15.39 -19.01 4.10
CA ASP A 24 -15.24 -17.62 3.71
C ASP A 24 -14.14 -17.47 2.64
N PRO A 25 -14.40 -16.76 1.53
CA PRO A 25 -13.41 -16.57 0.48
C PRO A 25 -12.14 -15.91 1.04
N MET A 26 -11.01 -16.56 0.84
CA MET A 26 -9.69 -16.00 1.15
C MET A 26 -9.14 -15.10 0.02
N GLU A 27 -9.96 -14.83 -1.00
CA GLU A 27 -9.59 -14.00 -2.13
C GLU A 27 -9.58 -12.52 -1.75
N LEU A 28 -8.45 -11.86 -1.99
CA LEU A 28 -8.34 -10.41 -1.82
C LEU A 28 -9.05 -9.70 -2.99
N ASN A 29 -10.23 -9.17 -2.70
CA ASN A 29 -11.02 -8.41 -3.65
C ASN A 29 -10.87 -6.91 -3.41
N ALA A 30 -10.38 -6.19 -4.41
CA ALA A 30 -10.44 -4.74 -4.45
C ALA A 30 -11.79 -4.30 -5.04
N ALA A 31 -12.46 -3.36 -4.37
CA ALA A 31 -13.68 -2.73 -4.86
C ALA A 31 -13.48 -1.21 -4.89
N PRO A 32 -13.99 -0.51 -5.93
CA PRO A 32 -14.00 0.93 -5.93
C PRO A 32 -14.91 1.45 -4.83
N VAL A 33 -14.52 2.57 -4.23
CA VAL A 33 -15.30 3.32 -3.26
C VAL A 33 -15.47 4.74 -3.77
N ASP A 34 -16.54 5.41 -3.36
CA ASP A 34 -16.76 6.81 -3.74
C ASP A 34 -15.62 7.69 -3.24
N GLY A 35 -15.06 8.50 -4.13
CA GLY A 35 -13.91 9.35 -3.86
C GLY A 35 -13.38 10.00 -5.12
N ASP A 36 -12.32 10.80 -4.97
CA ASP A 36 -11.60 11.42 -6.09
C ASP A 36 -10.43 10.51 -6.53
N PRO A 37 -10.50 9.89 -7.73
CA PRO A 37 -9.45 9.02 -8.22
C PRO A 37 -8.12 9.76 -8.46
N ALA A 38 -8.15 11.08 -8.69
CA ALA A 38 -6.94 11.87 -8.87
C ALA A 38 -6.19 12.03 -7.53
N VAL A 39 -6.94 12.23 -6.44
CA VAL A 39 -6.37 12.23 -5.09
C VAL A 39 -5.80 10.85 -4.76
N MET A 40 -6.52 9.78 -5.09
CA MET A 40 -6.02 8.41 -4.89
C MET A 40 -4.73 8.14 -5.68
N LEU A 41 -4.67 8.59 -6.93
CA LEU A 41 -3.46 8.50 -7.76
C LEU A 41 -2.28 9.21 -7.09
N ASP A 42 -2.46 10.45 -6.64
CA ASP A 42 -1.41 11.21 -5.96
C ASP A 42 -0.99 10.50 -4.66
N CYS A 43 -1.94 10.06 -3.82
CA CYS A 43 -1.63 9.37 -2.56
C CYS A 43 -0.79 8.11 -2.77
N VAL A 44 -1.16 7.27 -3.73
CA VAL A 44 -0.43 6.02 -4.01
C VAL A 44 0.99 6.33 -4.51
N ILE A 45 1.14 7.28 -5.44
CA ILE A 45 2.46 7.66 -5.95
C ILE A 45 3.33 8.20 -4.81
N GLU A 46 2.80 9.10 -3.99
CA GLU A 46 3.52 9.71 -2.88
C GLU A 46 4.00 8.68 -1.87
N GLU A 47 3.17 7.69 -1.53
CA GLU A 47 3.50 6.64 -0.57
C GLU A 47 4.77 5.87 -1.00
N TYR A 48 4.79 5.36 -2.23
CA TYR A 48 5.93 4.58 -2.71
C TYR A 48 7.19 5.41 -2.94
N VAL A 49 7.05 6.64 -3.46
CA VAL A 49 8.20 7.55 -3.64
C VAL A 49 8.84 7.86 -2.28
N ARG A 50 8.05 8.12 -1.24
CA ARG A 50 8.55 8.39 0.12
C ARG A 50 9.25 7.18 0.74
N GLN A 51 8.83 5.97 0.40
CA GLN A 51 9.44 4.74 0.86
C GLN A 51 10.79 4.41 0.21
N GLY A 52 11.21 5.12 -0.85
CA GLY A 52 12.48 4.82 -1.52
C GLY A 52 12.37 4.31 -2.94
N TRP A 53 11.16 4.09 -3.46
CA TRP A 53 10.98 3.40 -4.73
C TRP A 53 11.33 4.32 -5.91
N GLY A 54 12.01 3.76 -6.91
CA GLY A 54 12.31 4.46 -8.16
C GLY A 54 11.09 4.57 -9.07
N GLU A 55 11.10 5.54 -9.98
CA GLU A 55 9.98 5.80 -10.92
C GLU A 55 9.57 4.54 -11.71
N ALA A 56 10.55 3.79 -12.21
CA ALA A 56 10.29 2.55 -12.95
C ALA A 56 9.63 1.48 -12.08
N GLU A 57 9.90 1.49 -10.78
CA GLU A 57 9.32 0.53 -9.83
C GLU A 57 7.89 0.89 -9.48
N VAL A 58 7.64 2.18 -9.25
CA VAL A 58 6.29 2.72 -9.08
C VAL A 58 5.45 2.44 -10.33
N MET A 59 5.98 2.72 -11.53
CA MET A 59 5.27 2.46 -12.79
C MET A 59 4.90 0.99 -13.02
N ARG A 60 5.65 0.03 -12.46
CA ARG A 60 5.26 -1.40 -12.55
C ARG A 60 3.95 -1.70 -11.84
N LEU A 61 3.64 -1.00 -10.75
CA LEU A 61 2.36 -1.16 -10.04
C LEU A 61 1.19 -0.71 -10.93
N PHE A 62 1.37 0.36 -11.68
CA PHE A 62 0.35 0.96 -12.54
C PHE A 62 0.12 0.15 -13.83
N THR A 63 1.13 -0.53 -14.34
CA THR A 63 1.05 -1.30 -15.60
C THR A 63 0.68 -2.77 -15.41
N SER A 64 0.82 -3.31 -14.19
CA SER A 64 0.62 -4.74 -13.92
C SER A 64 -0.83 -5.04 -13.50
N PRO A 65 -1.57 -5.90 -14.23
CA PRO A 65 -2.98 -6.22 -13.91
C PRO A 65 -3.21 -6.85 -12.54
N GLY A 66 -2.19 -7.48 -11.95
CA GLY A 66 -2.25 -8.04 -10.59
C GLY A 66 -2.45 -6.99 -9.51
N TYR A 67 -2.10 -5.72 -9.78
CA TYR A 67 -2.36 -4.59 -8.89
C TYR A 67 -3.61 -3.85 -9.37
N ARG A 68 -4.78 -4.48 -9.13
CA ARG A 68 -6.06 -4.03 -9.71
C ARG A 68 -6.33 -2.54 -9.51
N ALA A 69 -6.16 -2.03 -8.29
CA ALA A 69 -6.42 -0.62 -7.98
C ALA A 69 -5.56 0.36 -8.80
N THR A 70 -4.24 0.17 -8.86
CA THR A 70 -3.34 1.03 -9.64
C THR A 70 -3.46 0.79 -11.14
N HIS A 71 -3.79 -0.42 -11.56
CA HIS A 71 -4.07 -0.73 -12.95
C HIS A 71 -5.34 -0.02 -13.43
N GLU A 72 -6.40 -0.01 -12.62
CA GLU A 72 -7.65 0.71 -12.91
C GLU A 72 -7.42 2.23 -12.99
N LEU A 73 -6.59 2.80 -12.11
CA LEU A 73 -6.17 4.21 -12.21
C LEU A 73 -5.45 4.50 -13.55
N THR A 74 -4.66 3.55 -14.04
CA THR A 74 -3.99 3.68 -15.34
C THR A 74 -4.96 3.63 -16.51
N GLN A 75 -5.99 2.78 -16.43
CA GLN A 75 -7.06 2.75 -17.43
C GLN A 75 -7.88 4.04 -17.42
N LEU A 76 -8.06 4.65 -16.24
CA LEU A 76 -8.83 5.89 -16.08
C LEU A 76 -8.08 7.12 -16.60
N PHE A 77 -6.81 7.28 -16.24
CA PHE A 77 -6.03 8.48 -16.55
C PHE A 77 -5.14 8.36 -17.78
N GLY A 78 -4.86 7.13 -18.22
CA GLY A 78 -3.89 6.83 -19.27
C GLY A 78 -2.46 6.74 -18.76
N GLU A 79 -1.70 5.81 -19.34
CA GLU A 79 -0.33 5.49 -18.91
C GLU A 79 0.62 6.70 -18.95
N GLU A 80 0.52 7.55 -19.98
CA GLU A 80 1.36 8.73 -20.13
C GLU A 80 1.08 9.78 -19.04
N HIS A 81 -0.19 9.96 -18.67
CA HIS A 81 -0.55 10.86 -17.57
C HIS A 81 0.02 10.36 -16.24
N VAL A 82 -0.13 9.07 -15.97
CA VAL A 82 0.41 8.44 -14.76
C VAL A 82 1.93 8.57 -14.72
N ARG A 83 2.62 8.33 -15.83
CA ARG A 83 4.09 8.50 -15.95
C ARG A 83 4.53 9.91 -15.61
N GLN A 84 3.88 10.92 -16.19
CA GLN A 84 4.17 12.32 -15.90
C GLN A 84 3.94 12.66 -14.43
N ARG A 85 2.90 12.08 -13.82
CA ARG A 85 2.58 12.28 -12.41
C ARG A 85 3.63 11.64 -11.49
N VAL A 86 4.10 10.44 -11.81
CA VAL A 86 5.18 9.76 -11.07
C VAL A 86 6.47 10.59 -11.11
N GLN A 87 6.88 11.06 -12.29
CA GLN A 87 8.07 11.90 -12.46
C GLN A 87 7.95 13.21 -11.68
N ALA A 88 6.82 13.90 -11.81
CA ALA A 88 6.58 15.16 -11.12
C ALA A 88 6.64 15.00 -9.59
N THR A 89 6.06 13.92 -9.05
CA THR A 89 6.09 13.63 -7.62
C THR A 89 7.48 13.23 -7.15
N SER A 90 8.20 12.39 -7.90
CA SER A 90 9.57 11.98 -7.58
C SER A 90 10.53 13.18 -7.53
N HIS A 91 10.41 14.11 -8.46
CA HIS A 91 11.26 15.31 -8.51
C HIS A 91 10.93 16.33 -7.40
N ARG A 92 9.67 16.36 -6.95
CA ARG A 92 9.22 17.27 -5.88
C ARG A 92 9.61 16.75 -4.50
N MET A 93 9.66 15.44 -4.31
CA MET A 93 9.80 14.82 -2.99
C MET A 93 11.23 14.36 -2.72
N GLY A 94 11.67 14.53 -1.48
CA GLY A 94 12.88 13.88 -0.98
C GLY A 94 12.63 12.41 -0.69
N THR A 95 13.62 11.57 -0.96
CA THR A 95 13.58 10.13 -0.66
C THR A 95 14.28 9.84 0.66
N LEU A 96 13.64 9.09 1.55
CA LEU A 96 14.28 8.63 2.79
C LEU A 96 15.22 7.46 2.49
N ARG A 97 16.49 7.61 2.88
CA ARG A 97 17.50 6.54 2.76
C ARG A 97 18.09 6.26 4.13
N PHE A 98 18.01 5.01 4.55
CA PHE A 98 18.58 4.55 5.81
C PHE A 98 19.74 3.60 5.53
N LYS A 99 20.79 3.70 6.33
CA LYS A 99 21.87 2.72 6.38
C LYS A 99 21.85 2.08 7.77
N VAL A 100 21.55 0.79 7.82
CA VAL A 100 21.62 0.02 9.06
C VAL A 100 23.04 -0.52 9.21
N THR A 101 23.67 -0.26 10.35
CA THR A 101 24.97 -0.82 10.72
C THR A 101 24.77 -1.66 11.97
N TYR A 102 25.12 -2.94 11.90
CA TYR A 102 25.11 -3.83 13.05
C TYR A 102 26.50 -3.80 13.70
N TYR A 103 26.53 -3.77 15.03
CA TYR A 103 27.74 -3.97 15.81
C TYR A 103 27.57 -5.28 16.59
N GLU A 104 28.47 -6.24 16.37
CA GLU A 104 28.57 -7.40 17.25
C GLU A 104 29.28 -6.95 18.54
N ASN A 105 28.66 -7.20 19.70
CA ASN A 105 29.33 -7.02 20.98
C ASN A 105 30.36 -8.14 21.14
N CYS A 106 31.64 -7.85 20.89
CA CYS A 106 32.74 -8.75 21.24
C CYS A 106 33.05 -8.64 22.74
N GLN A 107 32.20 -9.22 23.59
CA GLN A 107 32.42 -9.45 25.04
C GLN A 107 31.53 -10.65 25.43
N ASP A 108 31.99 -11.79 25.95
CA ASP A 108 33.23 -12.11 26.67
C ASP A 108 33.69 -13.54 26.39
N GLU A 109 34.98 -13.71 26.04
CA GLU A 109 35.68 -14.96 26.38
C GLU A 109 36.08 -14.86 27.86
N HIS A 110 35.36 -15.57 28.72
CA HIS A 110 35.92 -16.02 29.99
C HIS A 110 35.98 -17.55 29.96
N ASP A 111 37.21 -18.04 29.75
CA ASP A 111 37.67 -19.39 30.06
C ASP A 111 37.40 -19.68 31.55
N ASP A 112 36.38 -20.48 31.81
CA ASP A 112 36.27 -21.23 33.07
C ASP A 112 36.39 -22.71 32.74
N SER A 113 37.64 -23.18 32.80
CA SER A 113 37.99 -24.58 32.93
C SER A 113 37.08 -25.29 33.94
N PHE A 114 36.22 -26.19 33.46
CA PHE A 114 35.61 -27.19 34.33
C PHE A 114 36.59 -28.35 34.46
N SER A 115 37.32 -28.39 35.57
CA SER A 115 38.00 -29.60 36.01
C SER A 115 36.96 -30.61 36.50
N VAL A 116 37.09 -31.86 36.02
CA VAL A 116 36.28 -33.04 36.37
C VAL A 116 36.41 -33.42 37.84
#